data_AF-A0A2C6MAU1-F1
#
_entry.id   AF-A0A2C6MAU1-F1
#
_cell.length_a   1.000
_cell.length_b   1.000
_cell.length_c   1.000
_cell.angle_alpha   90.00
_cell.angle_beta   90.00
_cell.angle_gamma   90.00
#
_symmetry.space_group_name_H-M   'P 1'
#
loop_
_entity.id
_entity.type
_entity.pdbx_description
1 polymer ?
#
loop_
_entity_poly.entity_id
_entity_poly.type
_entity_poly.pdbx_seq_one_letter_code
_entity_poly.pdbx_strand_id
1 'polypeptide(L)'
;MKILFIETDPQYLLGLPPGFQRQGCQVTVLNDIVEEELDRVLRKNRPDLVVTAGWTKIHTKRKLKILGQLIKKHRVKHAYWATEDPRWTDEWSLPYIEATHPNFIFTIDRESIPFYRELGYAAHYLPWACNPEFHRPAMPKEEYKCDIALVATAGITWSSYRRDSAQILLKPLVENGYDVVIWGGRWDTLDPDIVGFDVDAYHLRGKLPYLKTNHVYSSAKIVLGFQNVTNELTSRTYEILGAGGFF
;
A
#
# COMPACT_ATOMS: atom_id res chain seq x y z
N MET A 1 -7.60 -11.35 -21.41
CA MET A 1 -7.37 -12.16 -20.18
C MET A 1 -8.39 -11.80 -19.13
N LYS A 2 -8.93 -12.78 -18.40
CA LYS A 2 -9.82 -12.60 -17.25
C LYS A 2 -9.01 -12.67 -15.96
N ILE A 3 -9.08 -11.62 -15.15
CA ILE A 3 -8.37 -11.52 -13.89
C ILE A 3 -9.39 -11.48 -12.75
N LEU A 4 -9.16 -12.29 -11.73
CA LEU A 4 -9.80 -12.11 -10.42
C LEU A 4 -8.79 -11.42 -9.50
N PHE A 5 -9.07 -10.17 -9.12
CA PHE A 5 -8.28 -9.44 -8.14
C PHE A 5 -8.94 -9.55 -6.77
N ILE A 6 -8.19 -9.96 -5.74
CA ILE A 6 -8.74 -10.17 -4.40
C ILE A 6 -8.02 -9.23 -3.43
N GLU A 7 -8.73 -8.17 -3.01
CA GLU A 7 -8.31 -7.23 -1.98
C GLU A 7 -9.51 -6.35 -1.59
N THR A 8 -9.47 -5.69 -0.43
CA THR A 8 -10.49 -4.75 0.04
C THR A 8 -9.98 -3.33 0.19
N ASP A 9 -8.68 -3.13 0.39
CA ASP A 9 -8.14 -1.80 0.64
C ASP A 9 -8.14 -0.94 -0.65
N PRO A 10 -8.69 0.30 -0.60
CA PRO A 10 -8.70 1.20 -1.74
C PRO A 10 -7.33 1.44 -2.38
N GLN A 11 -6.23 1.39 -1.62
CA GLN A 11 -4.87 1.57 -2.15
C GLN A 11 -4.55 0.53 -3.23
N TYR A 12 -4.93 -0.74 -3.00
CA TYR A 12 -4.71 -1.82 -3.96
C TYR A 12 -5.79 -1.83 -5.04
N LEU A 13 -7.05 -1.57 -4.67
CA LEU A 13 -8.16 -1.55 -5.62
C LEU A 13 -8.03 -0.45 -6.68
N LEU A 14 -7.44 0.68 -6.32
CA LEU A 14 -7.12 1.76 -7.26
C LEU A 14 -5.77 1.57 -7.96
N GLY A 15 -4.99 0.54 -7.63
CA GLY A 15 -3.68 0.26 -8.20
C GLY A 15 -3.73 -0.60 -9.46
N LEU A 16 -3.47 -1.90 -9.31
CA LEU A 16 -3.38 -2.84 -10.43
C LEU A 16 -4.70 -3.05 -11.21
N PRO A 17 -5.91 -3.09 -10.59
CA PRO A 17 -7.14 -3.39 -11.33
C PRO A 17 -7.43 -2.40 -12.48
N PRO A 18 -7.39 -1.07 -12.30
CA PRO A 18 -7.53 -0.12 -13.40
C PRO A 18 -6.43 -0.25 -14.47
N GLY A 19 -5.19 -0.53 -14.04
CA GLY A 19 -4.07 -0.78 -14.94
C GLY A 19 -4.32 -1.98 -15.87
N PHE A 20 -4.80 -3.10 -15.31
CA PHE A 20 -5.17 -4.28 -16.09
C PHE A 20 -6.32 -4.00 -17.06
N GLN A 21 -7.36 -3.27 -16.61
CA GLN A 21 -8.49 -2.90 -17.46
C GLN A 21 -8.04 -2.06 -18.65
N ARG A 22 -7.13 -1.10 -18.45
CA ARG A 22 -6.55 -0.29 -19.52
C ARG A 22 -5.73 -1.11 -20.53
N GLN A 23 -5.16 -2.23 -20.09
CA GLN A 23 -4.49 -3.20 -20.96
C GLN A 23 -5.45 -4.21 -21.61
N GLY A 24 -6.77 -3.97 -21.56
CA GLY A 24 -7.78 -4.82 -22.18
C GLY A 24 -8.13 -6.09 -21.40
N CYS A 25 -7.74 -6.20 -20.13
CA CYS A 25 -8.14 -7.33 -19.28
C CYS A 25 -9.54 -7.14 -18.71
N GLN A 26 -10.28 -8.23 -18.58
CA GLN A 26 -11.56 -8.27 -17.88
C GLN A 26 -11.28 -8.54 -16.40
N VAL A 27 -11.48 -7.53 -15.54
CA VAL A 27 -11.17 -7.65 -14.10
C VAL A 27 -12.45 -7.82 -13.29
N THR A 28 -12.50 -8.88 -12.50
CA THR A 28 -13.46 -9.04 -11.39
C THR A 28 -12.74 -8.76 -10.09
N VAL A 29 -13.33 -7.96 -9.22
CA VAL A 29 -12.83 -7.73 -7.86
C VAL A 29 -13.63 -8.56 -6.86
N LEU A 30 -12.95 -9.23 -5.95
CA LEU A 30 -13.54 -9.86 -4.77
C LEU A 30 -12.94 -9.24 -3.51
N ASN A 31 -13.80 -8.67 -2.66
CA ASN A 31 -13.36 -7.87 -1.51
C ASN A 31 -13.12 -8.68 -0.23
N ASP A 32 -13.36 -10.00 -0.25
CA ASP A 32 -13.05 -10.87 0.86
C ASP A 32 -12.80 -12.31 0.41
N ILE A 33 -12.12 -13.09 1.24
CA ILE A 33 -11.90 -14.52 1.03
C ILE A 33 -12.94 -15.28 1.87
N VAL A 34 -14.08 -15.54 1.25
CA VAL A 34 -15.16 -16.39 1.79
C VAL A 34 -15.28 -17.61 0.89
N GLU A 35 -15.22 -18.81 1.46
CA GLU A 35 -15.08 -20.07 0.70
C GLU A 35 -16.17 -20.27 -0.37
N GLU A 36 -17.44 -20.16 0.02
CA GLU A 36 -18.56 -20.36 -0.90
C GLU A 36 -18.57 -19.34 -2.05
N GLU A 37 -18.29 -18.07 -1.73
CA GLU A 37 -18.26 -17.00 -2.72
C GLU A 37 -17.07 -17.14 -3.66
N LEU A 38 -15.88 -17.37 -3.13
CA LEU A 38 -14.67 -17.57 -3.92
C LEU A 38 -14.81 -18.79 -4.84
N ASP A 39 -15.31 -19.92 -4.33
CA ASP A 39 -15.56 -21.12 -5.15
C ASP A 39 -16.56 -20.85 -6.28
N ARG A 40 -17.64 -20.12 -5.98
CA ARG A 40 -18.65 -19.71 -6.97
C ARG A 40 -18.05 -18.80 -8.04
N VAL A 41 -17.25 -17.79 -7.65
CA VAL A 41 -16.62 -16.84 -8.57
C VAL A 41 -15.60 -17.55 -9.46
N LEU A 42 -14.74 -18.41 -8.89
CA LEU A 42 -13.77 -19.20 -9.65
C LEU A 42 -14.47 -20.10 -10.68
N ARG A 43 -15.53 -20.80 -10.28
CA ARG A 43 -16.31 -21.69 -11.18
C ARG A 43 -17.02 -20.92 -12.30
N LYS A 44 -17.66 -19.79 -11.96
CA LYS A 44 -18.49 -19.02 -12.90
C LYS A 44 -17.66 -18.19 -13.87
N ASN A 45 -16.67 -17.46 -13.35
CA ASN A 45 -15.92 -16.50 -14.14
C ASN A 45 -14.77 -17.17 -14.90
N ARG A 46 -14.25 -18.28 -14.35
CA ARG A 46 -13.07 -19.01 -14.87
C ARG A 46 -11.93 -18.04 -15.21
N PRO A 47 -11.37 -17.33 -14.20
CA PRO A 47 -10.27 -16.40 -14.44
C PRO A 47 -9.05 -17.15 -14.97
N ASP A 48 -8.29 -16.49 -15.83
CA ASP A 48 -6.98 -16.98 -16.31
C ASP A 48 -5.91 -16.80 -15.23
N LEU A 49 -6.07 -15.76 -14.40
CA LEU A 49 -5.14 -15.37 -13.33
C LEU A 49 -5.92 -14.84 -12.12
N VAL A 50 -5.53 -15.28 -10.93
CA VAL A 50 -5.87 -14.63 -9.66
C VAL A 50 -4.70 -13.76 -9.23
N VAL A 51 -4.98 -12.53 -8.82
CA VAL A 51 -3.99 -11.59 -8.30
C VAL A 51 -4.39 -11.13 -6.90
N THR A 52 -3.44 -11.18 -5.97
CA THR A 52 -3.58 -10.66 -4.60
C THR A 52 -2.42 -9.73 -4.26
N ALA A 53 -2.58 -8.84 -3.28
CA ALA A 53 -1.56 -7.86 -2.94
C ALA A 53 -1.50 -7.56 -1.44
N GLY A 54 -0.28 -7.34 -0.94
CA GLY A 54 0.00 -6.85 0.42
C GLY A 54 -0.49 -7.76 1.54
N TRP A 55 -0.72 -7.13 2.70
CA TRP A 55 -1.23 -7.78 3.91
C TRP A 55 -2.31 -6.92 4.57
N THR A 56 -3.58 -7.34 4.49
CA THR A 56 -4.71 -6.59 5.04
C THR A 56 -5.59 -7.47 5.91
N LYS A 57 -6.69 -6.92 6.42
CA LYS A 57 -7.64 -7.63 7.30
C LYS A 57 -8.24 -8.92 6.69
N ILE A 58 -8.16 -9.10 5.38
CA ILE A 58 -8.65 -10.31 4.71
C ILE A 58 -7.61 -11.44 4.69
N HIS A 59 -6.35 -11.19 5.03
CA HIS A 59 -5.23 -12.15 4.98
C HIS A 59 -5.02 -12.89 6.31
N THR A 60 -6.09 -13.39 6.92
CA THR A 60 -5.98 -14.26 8.10
C THR A 60 -5.49 -15.66 7.71
N LYS A 61 -4.82 -16.38 8.63
CA LYS A 61 -4.37 -17.77 8.41
C LYS A 61 -5.47 -18.68 7.82
N ARG A 62 -6.70 -18.59 8.34
CA ARG A 62 -7.85 -19.36 7.84
C ARG A 62 -8.19 -18.99 6.40
N LYS A 63 -8.26 -17.70 6.09
CA LYS A 63 -8.61 -17.19 4.77
C LYS A 63 -7.54 -17.54 3.73
N LEU A 64 -6.26 -17.40 4.07
CA LEU A 64 -5.17 -17.79 3.17
C LEU A 64 -5.17 -19.29 2.85
N LYS A 65 -5.48 -20.14 3.84
CA LYS A 65 -5.67 -21.57 3.61
C LYS A 65 -6.83 -21.86 2.64
N ILE A 66 -7.97 -21.18 2.80
CA ILE A 66 -9.12 -21.28 1.88
C ILE A 66 -8.70 -20.86 0.47
N LEU A 67 -8.00 -19.73 0.35
CA LEU A 67 -7.50 -19.22 -0.93
C LEU A 67 -6.62 -20.28 -1.62
N GLY A 68 -5.56 -20.76 -0.97
CA GLY A 68 -4.65 -21.77 -1.54
C GLY A 68 -5.37 -23.06 -1.95
N GLN A 69 -6.30 -23.55 -1.13
CA GLN A 69 -7.10 -24.74 -1.44
C GLN A 69 -7.96 -24.55 -2.69
N LEU A 70 -8.65 -23.40 -2.81
CA LEU A 70 -9.53 -23.13 -3.95
C LEU A 70 -8.75 -22.82 -5.24
N ILE A 71 -7.63 -22.11 -5.15
CA ILE A 71 -6.72 -21.90 -6.30
C ILE A 71 -6.26 -23.26 -6.85
N LYS A 72 -5.82 -24.16 -5.97
CA LYS A 72 -5.40 -25.52 -6.34
C LYS A 72 -6.55 -26.35 -6.92
N LYS A 73 -7.73 -26.32 -6.29
CA LYS A 73 -8.94 -27.04 -6.74
C LYS A 73 -9.34 -26.64 -8.16
N HIS A 74 -9.33 -25.35 -8.46
CA HIS A 74 -9.73 -24.80 -9.76
C HIS A 74 -8.58 -24.74 -10.78
N ARG A 75 -7.36 -25.10 -10.38
CA ARG A 75 -6.15 -25.12 -11.23
C ARG A 75 -5.87 -23.79 -11.93
N VAL A 76 -6.20 -22.68 -11.26
CA VAL A 76 -5.96 -21.33 -11.79
C VAL A 76 -4.57 -20.84 -11.39
N LYS A 77 -3.94 -20.01 -12.22
CA LYS A 77 -2.68 -19.37 -11.86
C LYS A 77 -2.90 -18.30 -10.80
N HIS A 78 -1.95 -18.16 -9.88
CA HIS A 78 -2.00 -17.16 -8.82
C HIS A 78 -0.71 -16.33 -8.81
N ALA A 79 -0.87 -15.01 -8.78
CA ALA A 79 0.21 -14.06 -8.55
C ALA A 79 -0.03 -13.30 -7.23
N TYR A 80 0.98 -13.25 -6.38
CA TYR A 80 0.97 -12.47 -5.15
C TYR A 80 1.94 -11.29 -5.26
N TRP A 81 1.47 -10.09 -4.93
CA TRP A 81 2.31 -8.89 -4.85
C TRP A 81 2.62 -8.54 -3.39
N ALA A 82 3.81 -8.91 -2.94
CA ALA A 82 4.34 -8.65 -1.60
C ALA A 82 4.81 -7.19 -1.49
N THR A 83 3.91 -6.30 -1.05
CA THR A 83 4.17 -4.86 -0.90
C THR A 83 4.69 -4.47 0.48
N GLU A 84 4.94 -5.45 1.33
CA GLU A 84 5.38 -5.26 2.72
C GLU A 84 6.85 -5.67 2.92
N ASP A 85 7.50 -6.17 1.86
CA ASP A 85 8.92 -6.47 1.83
C ASP A 85 9.76 -5.18 1.83
N PRO A 86 11.02 -5.23 2.32
CA PRO A 86 11.61 -6.35 3.07
C PRO A 86 11.19 -6.34 4.55
N ARG A 87 10.38 -5.35 4.95
CA ARG A 87 10.08 -5.06 6.36
C ARG A 87 9.36 -6.20 7.08
N TRP A 88 8.45 -6.88 6.38
CA TRP A 88 7.58 -7.91 6.94
C TRP A 88 7.63 -9.21 6.15
N THR A 89 8.78 -9.50 5.54
CA THR A 89 8.95 -10.69 4.72
C THR A 89 8.70 -11.96 5.54
N ASP A 90 9.27 -12.04 6.74
CA ASP A 90 9.16 -13.24 7.60
C ASP A 90 7.79 -13.39 8.25
N GLU A 91 7.18 -12.28 8.71
CA GLU A 91 5.91 -12.33 9.42
C GLU A 91 4.71 -12.41 8.49
N TRP A 92 4.77 -11.82 7.30
CA TRP A 92 3.63 -11.63 6.41
C TRP A 92 3.83 -12.31 5.06
N SER A 93 4.86 -11.94 4.30
CA SER A 93 5.02 -12.40 2.92
C SER A 93 5.26 -13.92 2.84
N LEU A 94 6.20 -14.48 3.63
CA LEU A 94 6.49 -15.91 3.64
C LEU A 94 5.28 -16.74 4.10
N PRO A 95 4.62 -16.45 5.23
CA PRO A 95 3.39 -17.16 5.62
C PRO A 95 2.28 -17.08 4.56
N TYR A 96 2.19 -15.96 3.83
CA TYR A 96 1.27 -15.83 2.72
C TYR A 96 1.60 -16.81 1.59
N ILE A 97 2.86 -16.80 1.14
CA ILE A 97 3.37 -17.62 0.05
C ILE A 97 3.23 -19.11 0.39
N GLU A 98 3.57 -19.51 1.62
CA GLU A 98 3.45 -20.88 2.10
C GLU A 98 1.99 -21.36 2.13
N ALA A 99 1.05 -20.51 2.57
CA ALA A 99 -0.35 -20.88 2.67
C ALA A 99 -1.06 -20.95 1.32
N THR A 100 -0.63 -20.15 0.34
CA THR A 100 -1.34 -19.95 -0.93
C THR A 100 -0.65 -20.57 -2.14
N HIS A 101 0.66 -20.86 -2.04
CA HIS A 101 1.49 -21.40 -3.11
C HIS A 101 1.33 -20.67 -4.46
N PRO A 102 1.58 -19.34 -4.51
CA PRO A 102 1.44 -18.56 -5.74
C PRO A 102 2.42 -19.06 -6.81
N ASN A 103 2.02 -18.96 -8.07
CA ASN A 103 2.88 -19.27 -9.20
C ASN A 103 3.89 -18.17 -9.50
N PHE A 104 3.56 -16.92 -9.16
CA PHE A 104 4.42 -15.76 -9.35
C PHE A 104 4.40 -14.91 -8.07
N ILE A 105 5.57 -14.45 -7.66
CA ILE A 105 5.74 -13.49 -6.59
C ILE A 105 6.25 -12.20 -7.23
N PHE A 106 5.53 -11.13 -6.98
CA PHE A 106 5.99 -9.78 -7.25
C PHE A 106 6.36 -9.15 -5.92
N THR A 107 7.45 -8.42 -5.86
CA THR A 107 7.85 -7.71 -4.64
C THR A 107 8.21 -6.27 -4.98
N ILE A 108 7.91 -5.36 -4.05
CA ILE A 108 8.37 -3.98 -4.15
C ILE A 108 9.87 -3.86 -3.84
N ASP A 109 10.48 -4.90 -3.28
CA ASP A 109 11.87 -4.94 -2.85
C ASP A 109 12.78 -5.67 -3.84
N ARG A 110 13.74 -4.97 -4.44
CA ARG A 110 14.65 -5.61 -5.42
C ARG A 110 15.54 -6.68 -4.76
N GLU A 111 15.92 -6.47 -3.51
CA GLU A 111 16.87 -7.31 -2.78
C GLU A 111 16.23 -8.63 -2.31
N SER A 112 14.91 -8.68 -2.18
CA SER A 112 14.13 -9.89 -1.86
C SER A 112 14.01 -10.88 -3.02
N ILE A 113 14.34 -10.47 -4.26
CA ILE A 113 14.17 -11.34 -5.44
C ILE A 113 15.10 -12.56 -5.43
N PRO A 114 16.42 -12.44 -5.19
CA PRO A 114 17.30 -13.60 -5.05
C PRO A 114 16.84 -14.55 -3.95
N PHE A 115 16.44 -14.00 -2.79
CA PHE A 115 15.93 -14.77 -1.65
C PHE A 115 14.75 -15.68 -2.05
N TYR A 116 13.72 -15.13 -2.69
CA TYR A 116 12.58 -15.95 -3.14
C TYR A 116 12.96 -16.98 -4.22
N ARG A 117 13.92 -16.68 -5.09
CA ARG A 117 14.39 -17.62 -6.13
C ARG A 117 15.17 -18.78 -5.54
N GLU A 118 15.98 -18.53 -4.52
CA GLU A 118 16.69 -19.58 -3.76
C GLU A 118 15.71 -20.53 -3.07
N LEU A 119 14.58 -20.02 -2.60
CA LEU A 119 13.45 -20.82 -2.09
C LEU A 119 12.64 -21.54 -3.18
N GLY A 120 12.99 -21.37 -4.45
CA GLY A 120 12.36 -22.04 -5.59
C GLY A 120 11.13 -21.33 -6.17
N TYR A 121 10.87 -20.08 -5.79
CA TYR A 121 9.74 -19.31 -6.32
C TYR A 121 10.11 -18.46 -7.54
N ALA A 122 9.15 -18.27 -8.45
CA ALA A 122 9.29 -17.32 -9.56
C ALA A 122 9.04 -15.89 -9.07
N ALA A 123 10.13 -15.19 -8.73
CA ALA A 123 10.07 -13.82 -8.19
C ALA A 123 10.51 -12.74 -9.19
N HIS A 124 9.78 -11.61 -9.17
CA HIS A 124 9.94 -10.47 -10.06
C HIS A 124 9.79 -9.14 -9.30
N TYR A 125 10.47 -8.11 -9.79
CA TYR A 125 10.33 -6.75 -9.26
C TYR A 125 9.04 -6.10 -9.77
N LEU A 126 8.24 -5.53 -8.88
CA LEU A 126 7.10 -4.68 -9.21
C LEU A 126 7.01 -3.54 -8.18
N PRO A 127 7.50 -2.33 -8.53
CA PRO A 127 7.44 -1.21 -7.61
C PRO A 127 6.01 -0.67 -7.49
N TRP A 128 5.82 0.22 -6.53
CA TRP A 128 4.67 1.11 -6.54
C TRP A 128 4.65 1.97 -7.82
N ALA A 129 3.44 2.37 -8.21
CA ALA A 129 3.17 3.32 -9.28
C ALA A 129 1.93 4.14 -8.92
N CYS A 130 1.58 5.11 -9.75
CA CYS A 130 0.33 5.85 -9.60
C CYS A 130 -0.72 5.39 -10.63
N ASN A 131 -1.98 5.37 -10.20
CA ASN A 131 -3.12 5.36 -11.12
C ASN A 131 -3.44 6.80 -11.56
N PRO A 132 -3.21 7.17 -12.84
CA PRO A 132 -3.39 8.54 -13.34
C PRO A 132 -4.85 8.96 -13.48
N GLU A 133 -5.83 8.06 -13.33
CA GLU A 133 -7.26 8.45 -13.29
C GLU A 133 -7.66 8.99 -11.91
N PHE A 134 -6.95 8.57 -10.87
CA PHE A 134 -7.22 8.95 -9.50
C PHE A 134 -6.17 9.91 -8.95
N HIS A 135 -4.88 9.55 -9.03
CA HIS A 135 -3.76 10.39 -8.63
C HIS A 135 -3.44 11.34 -9.78
N ARG A 136 -4.18 12.45 -9.85
CA ARG A 136 -4.08 13.46 -10.91
C ARG A 136 -4.30 14.85 -10.36
N PRO A 137 -3.73 15.88 -11.01
CA PRO A 137 -3.99 17.26 -10.61
C PRO A 137 -5.49 17.54 -10.53
N ALA A 138 -5.91 18.11 -9.41
CA ALA A 138 -7.27 18.53 -9.17
C ALA A 138 -7.29 20.00 -8.72
N MET A 139 -8.44 20.65 -8.84
CA MET A 139 -8.60 22.00 -8.30
C MET A 139 -8.37 21.97 -6.78
N PRO A 140 -7.55 22.88 -6.23
CA PRO A 140 -7.36 23.03 -4.80
C PRO A 140 -8.70 23.22 -4.09
N LYS A 141 -8.89 22.51 -2.99
CA LYS A 141 -10.08 22.61 -2.14
C LYS A 141 -9.74 23.36 -0.87
N GLU A 142 -10.59 24.33 -0.51
CA GLU A 142 -10.34 25.22 0.64
C GLU A 142 -10.09 24.46 1.94
N GLU A 143 -10.85 23.38 2.19
CA GLU A 143 -10.71 22.54 3.39
C GLU A 143 -9.34 21.82 3.52
N TYR A 144 -8.57 21.69 2.43
CA TYR A 144 -7.27 21.00 2.42
C TYR A 144 -6.09 21.93 2.08
N LYS A 145 -6.31 23.24 1.93
CA LYS A 145 -5.23 24.18 1.66
C LYS A 145 -4.34 24.34 2.89
N CYS A 146 -3.04 24.22 2.70
CA CYS A 146 -2.02 24.54 3.67
C CYS A 146 -0.67 24.75 2.98
N ASP A 147 0.31 25.26 3.72
CA ASP A 147 1.66 25.41 3.20
C ASP A 147 2.35 24.05 3.10
N ILE A 148 2.32 23.26 4.18
CA ILE A 148 2.97 21.96 4.24
C ILE A 148 1.96 20.91 4.70
N ALA A 149 1.84 19.80 3.95
CA ALA A 149 1.00 18.67 4.32
C ALA A 149 1.82 17.40 4.52
N LEU A 150 1.37 16.55 5.44
CA LEU A 150 1.84 15.18 5.59
C LEU A 150 0.62 14.25 5.66
N VAL A 151 0.58 13.23 4.80
CA VAL A 151 -0.42 12.15 4.88
C VAL A 151 0.28 10.85 5.28
N ALA A 152 0.34 10.59 6.59
CA ALA A 152 1.02 9.43 7.14
C ALA A 152 0.44 9.07 8.50
N THR A 153 0.24 7.77 8.77
CA THR A 153 -0.02 7.29 10.14
C THR A 153 1.31 7.17 10.88
N ALA A 154 1.36 7.58 12.15
CA ALA A 154 2.52 7.41 13.00
C ALA A 154 2.87 5.91 13.15
N GLY A 155 4.16 5.59 13.17
CA GLY A 155 4.64 4.24 13.43
C GLY A 155 4.33 3.76 14.85
N ILE A 156 4.26 2.45 15.06
CA ILE A 156 4.15 1.87 16.41
C ILE A 156 5.56 1.66 16.99
N THR A 157 6.46 1.04 16.23
CA THR A 157 7.80 0.67 16.71
C THR A 157 8.91 1.58 16.19
N TRP A 158 8.66 2.34 15.10
CA TRP A 158 9.63 3.23 14.43
C TRP A 158 11.05 2.64 14.25
N SER A 159 11.16 1.31 14.11
CA SER A 159 12.42 0.57 14.06
C SER A 159 13.07 0.51 12.67
N SER A 160 12.81 1.51 11.83
CA SER A 160 13.20 1.53 10.41
C SER A 160 13.59 2.95 9.99
N TYR A 161 14.13 3.11 8.78
CA TYR A 161 14.43 4.43 8.17
C TYR A 161 13.24 5.39 8.13
N ARG A 162 12.00 4.90 8.29
CA ARG A 162 10.83 5.74 8.55
C ARG A 162 11.02 6.74 9.69
N ARG A 163 11.70 6.36 10.78
CA ARG A 163 12.00 7.25 11.91
C ARG A 163 12.93 8.37 11.48
N ASP A 164 14.01 8.02 10.80
CA ASP A 164 14.97 8.98 10.27
C ASP A 164 14.28 9.92 9.27
N SER A 165 13.41 9.40 8.39
CA SER A 165 12.59 10.22 7.50
C SER A 165 11.74 11.25 8.24
N ALA A 166 11.10 10.87 9.35
CA ALA A 166 10.32 11.80 10.17
C ALA A 166 11.21 12.83 10.88
N GLN A 167 12.38 12.42 11.40
CA GLN A 167 13.33 13.32 12.03
C GLN A 167 13.98 14.30 11.05
N ILE A 168 14.19 13.89 9.80
CA ILE A 168 14.79 14.74 8.77
C ILE A 168 13.75 15.71 8.20
N LEU A 169 12.54 15.23 7.90
CA LEU A 169 11.55 15.99 7.16
C LEU A 169 10.56 16.76 8.05
N LEU A 170 10.12 16.16 9.17
CA LEU A 170 9.04 16.72 9.98
C LEU A 170 9.55 17.48 11.20
N LYS A 171 10.48 16.88 11.97
CA LYS A 171 11.01 17.47 13.20
C LYS A 171 11.46 18.94 13.05
N PRO A 172 12.34 19.31 12.11
CA PRO A 172 12.79 20.70 12.01
C PRO A 172 11.67 21.66 11.65
N LEU A 173 10.63 21.22 10.92
CA LEU A 173 9.51 22.08 10.57
C LEU A 173 8.64 22.37 11.79
N VAL A 174 8.31 21.33 12.57
CA VAL A 174 7.52 21.46 13.79
C VAL A 174 8.27 22.28 14.85
N GLU A 175 9.53 21.97 15.12
CA GLU A 175 10.34 22.67 16.14
C GLU A 175 10.62 24.14 15.82
N ASN A 176 10.58 24.52 14.53
CA ASN A 176 10.74 25.91 14.09
C ASN A 176 9.39 26.64 13.85
N GLY A 177 8.27 26.03 14.22
CA GLY A 177 6.94 26.66 14.19
C GLY A 177 6.35 26.84 12.79
N TYR A 178 6.74 26.02 11.80
CA TYR A 178 6.08 26.01 10.50
C TYR A 178 4.69 25.39 10.59
N ASP A 179 3.73 25.94 9.84
CA ASP A 179 2.36 25.39 9.77
C ASP A 179 2.32 24.11 8.92
N VAL A 180 2.54 22.98 9.59
CA VAL A 180 2.44 21.63 9.00
C VAL A 180 1.08 21.02 9.36
N VAL A 181 0.34 20.56 8.36
CA VAL A 181 -0.92 19.85 8.55
C VAL A 181 -0.73 18.35 8.38
N ILE A 182 -1.03 17.59 9.43
CA ILE A 182 -0.80 16.14 9.50
C ILE A 182 -2.12 15.38 9.47
N TRP A 183 -2.31 14.61 8.40
CA TRP A 183 -3.39 13.67 8.20
C TRP A 183 -2.91 12.24 8.48
N GLY A 184 -3.41 11.63 9.54
CA GLY A 184 -3.06 10.27 9.92
C GLY A 184 -3.49 9.92 11.33
N GLY A 185 -3.54 8.63 11.63
CA GLY A 185 -3.80 8.17 13.00
C GLY A 185 -2.52 8.09 13.85
N ARG A 186 -2.72 7.92 15.16
CA ARG A 186 -1.69 7.60 16.17
C ARG A 186 -0.68 8.69 16.48
N TRP A 187 -0.76 9.86 15.85
CA TRP A 187 0.12 10.99 16.19
C TRP A 187 -0.21 11.56 17.58
N ASP A 188 -1.49 11.60 17.92
CA ASP A 188 -2.03 12.04 19.21
C ASP A 188 -1.64 11.15 20.40
N THR A 189 -1.24 9.91 20.12
CA THR A 189 -0.82 8.93 21.13
C THR A 189 0.62 8.47 20.93
N LEU A 190 1.38 9.13 20.05
CA LEU A 190 2.76 8.78 19.78
C LEU A 190 3.60 9.23 20.96
N ASP A 191 4.36 8.31 21.54
CA ASP A 191 5.37 8.66 22.54
C ASP A 191 6.51 9.45 21.86
N PRO A 192 6.76 10.71 22.25
CA PRO A 192 7.81 11.54 21.67
C PRO A 192 9.21 10.92 21.80
N ASP A 193 9.47 10.10 22.82
CA ASP A 193 10.77 9.46 23.01
C ASP A 193 11.06 8.41 21.93
N ILE A 194 10.00 7.80 21.36
CA ILE A 194 10.14 6.84 20.28
C ILE A 194 10.59 7.53 18.99
N VAL A 195 9.96 8.66 18.63
CA VAL A 195 10.25 9.37 17.37
C VAL A 195 11.36 10.41 17.52
N GLY A 196 11.63 10.89 18.74
CA GLY A 196 12.68 11.86 19.07
C GLY A 196 12.28 13.33 18.91
N PHE A 197 10.98 13.64 18.91
CA PHE A 197 10.38 14.97 18.93
C PHE A 197 8.88 14.89 19.24
N ASP A 198 8.28 16.01 19.63
CA ASP A 198 6.84 16.10 19.91
C ASP A 198 6.09 16.78 18.75
N VAL A 199 4.80 16.46 18.61
CA VAL A 199 3.92 17.06 17.61
C VAL A 199 2.67 17.57 18.32
N ASP A 200 2.58 18.89 18.44
CA ASP A 200 1.42 19.52 19.05
C ASP A 200 0.10 19.18 18.34
N ALA A 201 -0.97 19.09 19.11
CA ALA A 201 -2.30 18.74 18.62
C ALA A 201 -2.83 19.68 17.52
N TYR A 202 -2.35 20.94 17.45
CA TYR A 202 -2.77 21.90 16.43
C TYR A 202 -2.38 21.48 15.00
N HIS A 203 -1.32 20.66 14.84
CA HIS A 203 -0.92 20.10 13.55
C HIS A 203 -1.85 18.98 13.08
N LEU A 204 -2.56 18.32 14.00
CA LEU A 204 -3.23 17.05 13.75
C LEU A 204 -4.62 17.26 13.14
N ARG A 205 -4.96 16.45 12.14
CA ARG A 205 -6.30 16.40 11.52
C ARG A 205 -6.96 15.02 11.58
N GLY A 206 -6.29 14.05 12.21
CA GLY A 206 -6.78 12.68 12.34
C GLY A 206 -6.72 11.89 11.01
N LYS A 207 -7.36 10.73 10.99
CA LYS A 207 -7.32 9.81 9.84
C LYS A 207 -8.05 10.40 8.63
N LEU A 208 -7.37 10.42 7.49
CA LEU A 208 -7.95 10.77 6.19
C LEU A 208 -8.33 9.49 5.43
N PRO A 209 -9.58 9.36 4.94
CA PRO A 209 -9.94 8.30 4.00
C PRO A 209 -9.05 8.32 2.76
N TYR A 210 -8.60 7.15 2.28
CA TYR A 210 -7.70 7.04 1.12
C TYR A 210 -8.23 7.80 -0.11
N LEU A 211 -9.53 7.73 -0.38
CA LEU A 211 -10.17 8.40 -1.52
C LEU A 211 -10.09 9.93 -1.47
N LYS A 212 -9.75 10.52 -0.31
CA LYS A 212 -9.58 11.97 -0.14
C LYS A 212 -8.12 12.42 -0.26
N THR A 213 -7.16 11.51 -0.31
CA THR A 213 -5.71 11.83 -0.32
C THR A 213 -5.32 12.75 -1.48
N ASN A 214 -5.84 12.50 -2.68
CA ASN A 214 -5.58 13.34 -3.85
C ASN A 214 -5.99 14.80 -3.64
N HIS A 215 -7.02 15.08 -2.82
CA HIS A 215 -7.41 16.45 -2.51
C HIS A 215 -6.36 17.18 -1.66
N VAL A 216 -5.73 16.50 -0.71
CA VAL A 216 -4.61 17.07 0.05
C VAL A 216 -3.44 17.35 -0.88
N TYR A 217 -3.07 16.35 -1.69
CA TYR A 217 -1.90 16.46 -2.57
C TYR A 217 -2.02 17.57 -3.61
N SER A 218 -3.23 17.85 -4.11
CA SER A 218 -3.46 18.95 -5.05
C SER A 218 -3.78 20.30 -4.38
N SER A 219 -3.91 20.38 -3.05
CA SER A 219 -4.27 21.63 -2.35
C SER A 219 -3.13 22.22 -1.51
N ALA A 220 -2.20 21.38 -1.04
CA ALA A 220 -1.04 21.83 -0.29
C ALA A 220 0.05 22.39 -1.22
N LYS A 221 0.83 23.37 -0.74
CA LYS A 221 1.96 23.90 -1.52
C LYS A 221 3.14 22.93 -1.55
N ILE A 222 3.41 22.25 -0.43
CA ILE A 222 4.46 21.24 -0.27
C ILE A 222 3.84 20.02 0.42
N VAL A 223 4.17 18.82 -0.06
CA VAL A 223 3.70 17.56 0.55
C VAL A 223 4.89 16.70 0.95
N LEU A 224 5.02 16.45 2.24
CA LEU A 224 6.05 15.57 2.78
C LEU A 224 5.66 14.10 2.56
N GLY A 225 6.63 13.28 2.18
CA GLY A 225 6.47 11.82 2.13
C GLY A 225 7.62 11.08 2.79
N PHE A 226 7.30 10.31 3.82
CA PHE A 226 8.27 9.47 4.50
C PHE A 226 8.64 8.24 3.67
N GLN A 227 9.91 7.87 3.70
CA GLN A 227 10.38 6.60 3.15
C GLN A 227 10.54 5.58 4.27
N ASN A 228 10.41 4.30 3.94
CA ASN A 228 10.58 3.22 4.92
C ASN A 228 12.00 2.64 4.93
N VAL A 229 12.70 2.76 3.79
CA VAL A 229 14.06 2.31 3.50
C VAL A 229 14.74 3.36 2.59
N THR A 230 16.05 3.23 2.35
CA THR A 230 16.84 4.23 1.60
C THR A 230 16.98 3.93 0.12
N ASN A 231 16.68 2.72 -0.32
CA ASN A 231 16.84 2.23 -1.69
C ASN A 231 15.51 2.18 -2.47
N GLU A 232 14.37 2.47 -1.83
CA GLU A 232 13.06 2.31 -2.44
C GLU A 232 12.10 3.47 -2.14
N LEU A 233 11.18 3.68 -3.08
CA LEU A 233 10.16 4.72 -2.98
C LEU A 233 8.84 4.13 -2.51
N THR A 234 8.27 4.75 -1.48
CA THR A 234 6.91 4.42 -1.00
C THR A 234 5.85 4.85 -2.02
N SER A 235 4.68 4.22 -1.93
CA SER A 235 3.48 4.60 -2.70
C SER A 235 3.21 6.11 -2.69
N ARG A 236 3.34 6.78 -1.52
CA ARG A 236 3.07 8.22 -1.37
C ARG A 236 3.86 9.06 -2.38
N THR A 237 5.10 8.68 -2.66
CA THR A 237 5.95 9.38 -3.65
C THR A 237 5.26 9.45 -5.01
N TYR A 238 4.80 8.31 -5.52
CA TYR A 238 4.13 8.25 -6.82
C TYR A 238 2.78 8.94 -6.82
N GLU A 239 2.02 8.83 -5.74
CA GLU A 239 0.69 9.41 -5.63
C GLU A 239 0.72 10.95 -5.56
N ILE A 240 1.66 11.52 -4.79
CA ILE A 240 1.84 12.96 -4.66
C ILE A 240 2.27 13.55 -6.01
N LEU A 241 3.29 12.96 -6.64
CA LEU A 241 3.78 13.40 -7.94
C LEU A 241 2.70 13.25 -9.03
N GLY A 242 1.94 12.15 -9.01
CA GLY A 242 0.81 11.94 -9.91
C GLY A 242 -0.28 13.01 -9.73
N ALA A 243 -0.54 13.43 -8.49
CA ALA A 243 -1.47 14.51 -8.17
C ALA A 243 -0.96 15.92 -8.50
N GLY A 244 0.26 16.05 -9.04
CA GLY A 244 0.91 17.32 -9.33
C GLY A 244 1.40 18.08 -8.09
N GLY A 245 1.50 17.40 -6.94
CA GLY A 245 2.02 17.98 -5.71
C GLY A 245 3.53 18.15 -5.77
N PHE A 246 4.03 19.20 -5.12
CA PHE A 246 5.46 19.38 -4.89
C PHE A 246 5.92 18.48 -3.73
N PHE A 247 6.86 17.59 -4.00
CA PHE A 247 7.39 16.57 -3.09
C PHE A 247 8.83 16.89 -2.70
#